data_AF-A0A845HUE7-F1
#
_entry.id   AF-A0A845HUE7-F1
#
_cell.length_a   1.000
_cell.length_b   1.000
_cell.length_c   1.000
_cell.angle_alpha   90.00
_cell.angle_beta   90.00
_cell.angle_gamma   90.00
#
_symmetry.space_group_name_H-M   'P 1'
#
loop_
_entity.id
_entity.type
_entity.pdbx_description
1 polymer ?
#
loop_
_entity_poly.entity_id
_entity_poly.type
_entity_poly.pdbx_seq_one_letter_code
_entity_poly.pdbx_strand_id
1 'polypeptide(L)'
;MPVITLNADNRKELAAAIAGEGWVVACLCAAWCGTCGSYRATFEELASRHPDKQFVWIDIEDHADVVGDLDVENFPTLLIQHDDVVAFFGTTLPDAGVAHRLITAQAALSEAELAAQAASSAERRDWQNDCNLRTLLTD
;
A
#
# COMPACT_ATOMS: atom_id res chain seq x y z
N MET A 1 -8.66 11.35 5.18
CA MET A 1 -7.57 12.13 4.56
C MET A 1 -7.68 12.02 3.04
N PRO A 2 -7.17 12.98 2.25
CA PRO A 2 -7.14 12.80 0.79
C PRO A 2 -6.19 11.67 0.41
N VAL A 3 -6.52 10.93 -0.64
CA VAL A 3 -5.61 9.93 -1.23
C VAL A 3 -4.51 10.66 -1.99
N ILE A 4 -3.26 10.41 -1.64
CA ILE A 4 -2.10 10.96 -2.35
C ILE A 4 -1.86 10.09 -3.58
N THR A 5 -1.86 10.70 -4.76
CA THR A 5 -1.51 9.99 -6.00
C THR A 5 -0.04 10.23 -6.27
N LEU A 6 0.76 9.17 -6.34
CA LEU A 6 2.16 9.29 -6.70
C LEU A 6 2.26 9.83 -8.13
N ASN A 7 3.16 10.78 -8.34
CA ASN A 7 3.56 11.30 -9.64
C ASN A 7 5.07 11.63 -9.61
N ALA A 8 5.63 11.98 -10.78
CA ALA A 8 7.05 12.24 -10.93
C ALA A 8 7.56 13.41 -10.05
N ASP A 9 6.68 14.38 -9.74
CA ASP A 9 7.05 15.61 -9.05
C ASP A 9 6.91 15.52 -7.53
N ASN A 10 6.07 14.61 -7.01
CA ASN A 10 5.75 14.54 -5.58
C ASN A 10 6.41 13.37 -4.83
N ARG A 11 7.25 12.58 -5.50
CA ARG A 11 7.92 11.39 -4.90
C ARG A 11 8.58 11.70 -3.56
N LYS A 12 9.39 12.78 -3.50
CA LYS A 12 10.11 13.18 -2.27
C LYS A 12 9.17 13.63 -1.16
N GLU A 13 8.08 14.31 -1.51
CA GLU A 13 7.08 14.76 -0.56
C GLU A 13 6.31 13.57 0.02
N LEU A 14 5.95 12.60 -0.83
CA LEU A 14 5.33 11.36 -0.40
C LEU A 14 6.27 10.56 0.52
N ALA A 15 7.54 10.40 0.14
CA ALA A 15 8.55 9.74 0.96
C ALA A 15 8.62 10.37 2.36
N ALA A 16 8.68 11.71 2.43
CA ALA A 16 8.68 12.43 3.71
C ALA A 16 7.37 12.25 4.49
N ALA A 17 6.22 12.23 3.81
CA ALA A 17 4.90 12.05 4.44
C ALA A 17 4.73 10.65 5.06
N ILE A 18 5.37 9.63 4.50
CA ILE A 18 5.28 8.25 5.00
C ILE A 18 6.47 7.82 5.86
N ALA A 19 7.52 8.64 6.00
CA ALA A 19 8.71 8.31 6.78
C ALA A 19 8.48 8.31 8.30
N GLY A 20 7.45 9.00 8.79
CA GLY A 20 7.08 9.04 10.20
C GLY A 20 6.23 7.85 10.64
N GLU A 21 6.08 7.67 11.95
CA GLU A 21 5.34 6.55 12.53
C GLU A 21 3.90 6.46 12.02
N GLY A 22 3.46 5.25 11.68
CA GLY A 22 2.06 4.95 11.40
C GLY A 22 1.80 4.06 10.19
N TRP A 23 0.51 3.99 9.83
CA TRP A 23 0.02 3.11 8.79
C TRP A 23 0.00 3.80 7.42
N VAL A 24 0.46 3.06 6.42
CA VAL A 24 0.29 3.39 5.01
C VAL A 24 -0.50 2.30 4.32
N VAL A 25 -1.50 2.71 3.54
CA VAL A 25 -2.30 1.85 2.68
C VAL A 25 -2.09 2.33 1.25
N ALA A 26 -1.37 1.57 0.45
CA ALA A 26 -1.14 1.88 -0.95
C ALA A 26 -1.96 0.94 -1.86
N CYS A 27 -2.56 1.50 -2.90
CA CYS A 27 -3.19 0.76 -3.98
C CYS A 27 -2.34 0.87 -5.23
N LEU A 28 -1.87 -0.28 -5.71
CA LEU A 28 -1.13 -0.42 -6.96
C LEU A 28 -2.13 -0.74 -8.07
N CYS A 29 -2.11 0.08 -9.10
CA CYS A 29 -3.03 0.02 -10.22
C CYS A 29 -2.31 0.25 -11.56
N ALA A 30 -3.06 0.11 -12.64
CA ALA A 30 -2.64 0.49 -13.97
C ALA A 30 -3.78 1.25 -14.67
N ALA A 31 -3.45 2.20 -15.54
CA ALA A 31 -4.42 3.03 -16.25
C ALA A 31 -5.33 2.21 -17.19
N TRP A 32 -4.81 1.15 -17.80
CA TRP A 32 -5.60 0.24 -18.65
C TRP A 32 -6.57 -0.66 -17.87
N CYS A 33 -6.47 -0.71 -16.54
CA CYS A 33 -7.32 -1.55 -15.71
C CYS A 33 -8.66 -0.86 -15.39
N GLY A 34 -9.73 -1.20 -16.13
CA GLY A 34 -11.07 -0.66 -15.89
C GLY A 34 -11.58 -0.89 -14.45
N THR A 35 -11.17 -2.00 -13.82
CA THR A 35 -11.46 -2.31 -12.42
C THR A 35 -10.83 -1.29 -11.48
N CYS A 36 -9.59 -0.87 -11.73
CA CYS A 36 -8.91 0.15 -10.92
C CYS A 36 -9.60 1.50 -11.01
N GLY A 37 -10.01 1.92 -12.23
CA GLY A 37 -10.76 3.17 -12.41
C GLY A 37 -12.04 3.21 -11.57
N SER A 38 -12.74 2.08 -11.51
CA SER A 38 -13.96 1.92 -10.69
C SER A 38 -13.63 1.94 -9.19
N TYR A 39 -12.52 1.31 -8.81
CA TYR A 39 -12.10 1.16 -7.42
C TYR A 39 -11.58 2.46 -6.79
N ARG A 40 -11.10 3.43 -7.59
CA ARG A 40 -10.56 4.69 -7.10
C ARG A 40 -11.52 5.42 -6.15
N ALA A 41 -12.79 5.52 -6.50
CA ALA A 41 -13.81 6.16 -5.65
C ALA A 41 -14.01 5.40 -4.33
N THR A 42 -14.00 4.07 -4.38
CA THR A 42 -14.06 3.21 -3.19
C THR A 42 -12.85 3.41 -2.28
N PHE A 43 -11.66 3.54 -2.87
CA PHE A 43 -10.43 3.77 -2.12
C PHE A 43 -10.42 5.15 -1.43
N GLU A 44 -10.96 6.18 -2.08
CA GLU A 44 -11.16 7.52 -1.48
C GLU A 44 -12.18 7.53 -0.33
N GLU A 45 -13.27 6.77 -0.46
CA GLU A 45 -14.21 6.56 0.65
C GLU A 45 -13.51 5.87 1.82
N LEU A 46 -12.69 4.85 1.53
CA LEU A 46 -11.94 4.12 2.55
C LEU A 46 -10.93 5.02 3.28
N ALA A 47 -10.24 5.90 2.56
CA ALA A 47 -9.33 6.90 3.12
C ALA A 47 -10.06 7.93 4.03
N SER A 48 -11.34 8.19 3.75
CA SER A 48 -12.18 9.04 4.59
C SER A 48 -12.58 8.35 5.90
N ARG A 49 -12.64 7.01 5.91
CA ARG A 49 -12.99 6.20 7.09
C ARG A 49 -11.80 5.90 8.00
N HIS A 50 -10.57 6.07 7.50
CA HIS A 50 -9.32 5.86 8.22
C HIS A 50 -8.45 7.13 8.18
N PRO A 51 -8.89 8.24 8.81
CA PRO A 51 -8.17 9.52 8.76
C PRO A 51 -6.83 9.52 9.52
N ASP A 52 -6.54 8.45 10.25
CA ASP A 52 -5.30 8.20 10.98
C ASP A 52 -4.22 7.50 10.13
N LYS A 53 -4.53 7.14 8.88
CA LYS A 53 -3.63 6.40 7.98
C LYS A 53 -3.37 7.18 6.70
N GLN A 54 -2.18 7.00 6.13
CA GLN A 54 -1.84 7.56 4.82
C GLN A 54 -2.37 6.65 3.71
N PHE A 55 -3.12 7.21 2.77
CA PHE A 55 -3.60 6.48 1.60
C PHE A 55 -2.86 6.94 0.36
N VAL A 56 -2.30 5.97 -0.37
CA VAL A 56 -1.47 6.23 -1.54
C VAL A 56 -2.04 5.47 -2.74
N TRP A 57 -2.08 6.13 -3.88
CA TRP A 57 -2.45 5.52 -5.15
C TRP A 57 -1.25 5.58 -6.07
N ILE A 58 -0.84 4.42 -6.58
CA ILE A 58 0.35 4.24 -7.39
C ILE A 58 -0.07 3.63 -8.72
N ASP A 59 0.03 4.41 -9.79
CA ASP A 59 -0.01 3.86 -11.14
C ASP A 59 1.36 3.28 -11.47
N ILE A 60 1.42 1.97 -11.67
CA ILE A 60 2.70 1.29 -11.90
C ILE A 60 3.25 1.54 -13.31
N GLU A 61 2.41 1.99 -14.26
CA GLU A 61 2.86 2.26 -15.64
C GLU A 61 3.71 3.53 -15.71
N ASP A 62 3.30 4.56 -14.96
CA ASP A 62 3.97 5.86 -14.91
C ASP A 62 5.21 5.85 -13.99
N HIS A 63 5.34 4.83 -13.14
CA HIS A 63 6.33 4.77 -12.06
C HIS A 63 7.12 3.45 -12.00
N ALA A 64 7.38 2.84 -13.15
CA ALA A 64 8.18 1.61 -13.22
C ALA A 64 9.60 1.76 -12.61
N ASP A 65 10.11 2.99 -12.46
CA ASP A 65 11.36 3.28 -11.73
C ASP A 65 11.23 3.14 -10.21
N VAL A 66 10.03 3.33 -9.66
CA VAL A 66 9.73 3.26 -8.22
C VAL A 66 9.21 1.88 -7.82
N VAL A 67 8.42 1.26 -8.69
CA VAL A 67 7.75 -0.03 -8.42
C VAL A 67 8.28 -1.16 -9.30
N GLY A 68 9.39 -0.96 -10.00
CA GLY A 68 9.97 -1.94 -10.93
C GLY A 68 10.38 -3.27 -10.28
N ASP A 69 10.69 -3.25 -8.98
CA ASP A 69 11.01 -4.46 -8.20
C ASP A 69 9.78 -5.14 -7.61
N LEU A 70 8.58 -4.52 -7.71
CA LEU A 70 7.35 -5.14 -7.27
C LEU A 70 6.83 -6.12 -8.30
N ASP A 71 6.78 -7.40 -7.93
CA ASP A 71 6.15 -8.44 -8.73
C ASP A 71 4.62 -8.35 -8.66
N VAL A 72 4.04 -7.38 -9.38
CA VAL A 72 2.58 -7.16 -9.46
C VAL A 72 2.06 -7.56 -10.83
N GLU A 73 1.51 -8.77 -10.90
CA GLU A 73 0.88 -9.27 -12.13
C GLU A 73 -0.62 -8.94 -12.22
N ASN A 74 -1.26 -8.63 -11.09
CA ASN A 74 -2.71 -8.50 -10.99
C ASN A 74 -3.13 -7.21 -10.25
N PHE A 75 -4.21 -6.59 -10.72
CA PHE A 75 -4.70 -5.30 -10.22
C PHE A 75 -6.19 -5.35 -9.83
N PRO A 76 -6.61 -4.58 -8.80
CA PRO A 76 -5.77 -3.78 -7.90
C PRO A 76 -5.03 -4.64 -6.87
N THR A 77 -3.80 -4.25 -6.55
CA THR A 77 -3.01 -4.85 -5.46
C THR A 77 -2.91 -3.87 -4.30
N LEU A 78 -3.19 -4.35 -3.08
CA LEU A 78 -3.07 -3.55 -1.88
C LEU A 78 -1.78 -3.86 -1.14
N LEU A 79 -1.08 -2.81 -0.75
CA LEU A 79 0.02 -2.83 0.19
C LEU A 79 -0.45 -2.15 1.48
N ILE A 80 -0.33 -2.83 2.61
CA ILE A 80 -0.59 -2.28 3.94
C ILE A 80 0.68 -2.46 4.75
N GLN A 81 1.23 -1.36 5.25
CA GLN A 81 2.44 -1.38 6.07
C GLN A 81 2.25 -0.52 7.31
N HIS A 82 2.94 -0.92 8.38
CA HIS A 82 3.12 -0.13 9.59
C HIS A 82 4.61 0.10 9.78
N ASP A 83 5.02 1.35 9.74
CA ASP A 83 6.42 1.73 9.73
C ASP A 83 7.21 1.00 8.64
N ASP A 84 8.21 0.20 9.04
CA ASP A 84 9.05 -0.57 8.13
C ASP A 84 8.57 -2.02 7.96
N VAL A 85 7.40 -2.36 8.51
CA VAL A 85 6.82 -3.71 8.44
C VAL A 85 5.68 -3.76 7.42
N VAL A 86 5.86 -4.55 6.37
CA VAL A 86 4.81 -4.87 5.39
C VAL A 86 3.87 -5.92 5.98
N ALA A 87 2.70 -5.46 6.43
CA ALA A 87 1.67 -6.27 7.06
C ALA A 87 0.78 -7.01 6.06
N PHE A 88 0.65 -6.52 4.84
CA PHE A 88 -0.06 -7.20 3.76
C PHE A 88 0.42 -6.70 2.40
N PHE A 89 0.60 -7.63 1.47
CA PHE A 89 0.80 -7.32 0.06
C PHE A 89 0.04 -8.37 -0.77
N GLY A 90 -0.84 -7.92 -1.66
CA GLY A 90 -1.52 -8.86 -2.56
C GLY A 90 -2.74 -8.29 -3.27
N THR A 91 -3.16 -9.00 -4.30
CA THR A 91 -4.34 -8.65 -5.11
C THR A 91 -5.61 -8.76 -4.29
N THR A 92 -6.50 -7.79 -4.45
CA THR A 92 -7.77 -7.76 -3.73
C THR A 92 -8.95 -7.53 -4.65
N LEU A 93 -10.11 -8.05 -4.23
CA LEU A 93 -11.36 -7.64 -4.88
C LEU A 93 -11.60 -6.16 -4.57
N PRO A 94 -12.04 -5.37 -5.57
CA PRO A 94 -12.28 -3.94 -5.44
C PRO A 94 -13.57 -3.66 -4.64
N ASP A 95 -13.63 -4.15 -3.40
CA ASP A 95 -14.75 -4.04 -2.49
C ASP A 95 -14.35 -3.28 -1.22
N ALA A 96 -15.14 -2.28 -0.86
CA ALA A 96 -14.89 -1.42 0.30
C ALA A 96 -14.85 -2.22 1.62
N GLY A 97 -15.74 -3.22 1.76
CA GLY A 97 -15.87 -4.01 2.97
C GLY A 97 -14.74 -5.02 3.14
N VAL A 98 -14.23 -5.59 2.05
CA VAL A 98 -13.03 -6.43 2.05
C VAL A 98 -11.81 -5.58 2.45
N ALA A 99 -11.56 -4.47 1.77
CA ALA A 99 -10.42 -3.61 2.06
C ALA A 99 -10.46 -3.03 3.48
N HIS A 100 -11.63 -2.58 3.94
CA HIS A 100 -11.82 -2.11 5.32
C HIS A 100 -11.49 -3.20 6.35
N ARG A 101 -11.98 -4.43 6.15
CA ARG A 101 -11.70 -5.54 7.07
C ARG A 101 -10.22 -5.90 7.08
N LEU A 102 -9.54 -5.90 5.93
CA LEU A 102 -8.11 -6.15 5.85
C LEU A 102 -7.32 -5.11 6.65
N ILE A 103 -7.58 -3.82 6.42
CA ILE A 103 -6.90 -2.73 7.15
C ILE A 103 -7.15 -2.85 8.65
N THR A 104 -8.39 -3.05 9.07
CA THR A 104 -8.74 -3.16 10.49
C THR A 104 -8.11 -4.40 11.12
N ALA A 105 -8.02 -5.52 10.41
CA ALA A 105 -7.39 -6.73 10.90
C ALA A 105 -5.89 -6.55 11.13
N GLN A 106 -5.17 -5.91 10.18
CA GLN A 106 -3.74 -5.61 10.37
C GLN A 106 -3.52 -4.60 11.49
N ALA A 107 -4.34 -3.54 11.55
CA ALA A 107 -4.24 -2.48 12.56
C ALA A 107 -4.59 -2.93 13.99
N ALA A 108 -5.19 -4.10 14.17
CA ALA A 108 -5.47 -4.68 15.48
C ALA A 108 -4.27 -5.45 16.08
N LEU A 109 -3.25 -5.73 15.28
CA LEU A 109 -2.04 -6.43 15.72
C LEU A 109 -1.10 -5.48 16.45
N SER A 110 -0.50 -5.96 17.54
CA SER A 110 0.61 -5.28 18.19
C SER A 110 1.87 -5.31 17.32
N GLU A 111 2.82 -4.41 17.59
CA GLU A 111 4.13 -4.39 16.92
C GLU A 111 4.85 -5.75 17.00
N ALA A 112 4.76 -6.44 18.14
CA ALA A 112 5.35 -7.76 18.34
C ALA A 112 4.68 -8.83 17.46
N GLU A 113 3.36 -8.77 17.29
CA GLU A 113 2.62 -9.69 16.41
C GLU A 113 2.92 -9.41 14.94
N LEU A 114 3.01 -8.13 14.54
CA LEU A 114 3.41 -7.73 13.19
C LEU A 114 4.81 -8.23 12.85
N ALA A 115 5.78 -8.04 13.76
CA ALA A 115 7.14 -8.53 13.59
C ALA A 115 7.20 -10.07 13.48
N ALA A 116 6.44 -10.78 14.32
CA ALA A 116 6.34 -12.23 14.24
C ALA A 116 5.72 -12.71 12.91
N GLN A 117 4.68 -12.02 12.43
CA GLN A 117 4.01 -12.36 11.17
C GLN A 117 4.88 -12.07 9.95
N ALA A 118 5.64 -10.96 9.96
CA ALA A 118 6.60 -10.61 8.91
C ALA A 118 7.68 -11.70 8.71
N ALA A 119 8.05 -12.41 9.78
CA ALA A 119 9.02 -13.50 9.71
C ALA A 119 8.40 -14.89 9.44
N SER A 120 7.07 -15.02 9.46
CA SER A 120 6.36 -16.31 9.57
C SER A 120 6.43 -17.22 8.33
N SER A 121 6.67 -16.66 7.14
CA SER A 121 6.78 -17.42 5.88
C SER A 121 7.87 -16.83 4.98
N ALA A 122 8.26 -17.57 3.93
CA ALA A 122 9.19 -17.06 2.91
C ALA A 122 8.61 -15.83 2.22
N GLU A 123 7.40 -15.96 1.68
CA GLU A 123 6.64 -14.87 1.07
C GLU A 123 6.59 -13.61 1.96
N ARG A 124 6.31 -13.77 3.26
CA ARG A 124 6.25 -12.64 4.21
C ARG A 124 7.59 -11.94 4.39
N ARG A 125 8.70 -12.70 4.35
CA ARG A 125 10.06 -12.14 4.42
C ARG A 125 10.42 -11.43 3.12
N ASP A 126 10.04 -12.00 1.98
CA ASP A 126 10.27 -11.40 0.67
C ASP A 126 9.54 -10.04 0.58
N TRP A 127 8.30 -9.94 1.07
CA TRP A 127 7.58 -8.66 1.15
C TRP A 127 8.33 -7.58 1.93
N GLN A 128 9.11 -7.92 2.95
CA GLN A 128 9.84 -6.91 3.71
C GLN A 128 11.00 -6.31 2.93
N ASN A 129 11.58 -7.07 2.01
CA ASN A 129 12.69 -6.63 1.17
C ASN A 129 12.18 -5.90 -0.07
N ASP A 130 11.16 -6.47 -0.71
CA ASP A 130 10.78 -6.08 -2.06
C ASP A 130 9.60 -5.09 -2.05
N CYS A 131 8.74 -5.14 -1.01
CA CYS A 131 7.48 -4.39 -1.00
C CYS A 131 7.42 -3.19 -0.05
N ASN A 132 8.49 -2.90 0.68
CA ASN A 132 8.50 -1.79 1.62
C ASN A 132 8.48 -0.45 0.87
N LEU A 133 7.39 0.31 1.00
CA LEU A 133 7.19 1.53 0.22
C LEU A 133 8.15 2.66 0.62
N ARG A 134 8.65 2.69 1.86
CA ARG A 134 9.65 3.69 2.28
C ARG A 134 10.97 3.48 1.56
N THR A 135 11.40 2.23 1.43
CA THR A 135 12.58 1.84 0.65
C THR A 135 12.39 2.22 -0.81
N LEU A 136 11.31 1.74 -1.44
CA LEU A 136 10.99 2.00 -2.85
C LEU A 136 10.92 3.49 -3.20
N LEU A 137 10.48 4.35 -2.27
CA LEU A 137 10.40 5.79 -2.53
C LEU A 137 11.71 6.56 -2.30
N THR A 138 12.71 5.93 -1.68
CA THR A 138 13.99 6.57 -1.33
C THR A 138 15.11 6.29 -2.34
N ASP A 139 15.04 5.20 -3.10
CA ASP A 139 16.07 4.75 -4.06
C ASP A 139 16.02 5.44 -5.45
#